data_AF-A0A382Z0G0-F1
#
_entry.id   AF-A0A382Z0G0-F1
#
_cell.length_a   1.000
_cell.length_b   1.000
_cell.length_c   1.000
_cell.angle_alpha   90.00
_cell.angle_beta   90.00
_cell.angle_gamma   90.00
#
_symmetry.space_group_name_H-M   'P 1'
#
loop_
_entity.id
_entity.type
_entity.pdbx_description
1 polymer ?
#
loop_
_entity_poly.entity_id
_entity_poly.type
_entity_poly.pdbx_seq_one_letter_code
_entity_poly.pdbx_strand_id
1 'polypeptide(L)'
;MKYFIKLKRNSMKKYLNVIAAYSIMLFLIVLVGIFQSWSVALSIFNYCMISAVMTMGANIQWGYAGLINFGIMGYTALGGLAAVLVSVPPVREAWQVGGLSMLLCLGVIVLIVFSVRYVLKNFQKSKRKNIYIASIIVAGLIILRIVSGPAIYSI
;
A
#
# COMPACT_ATOMS: atom_id res chain seq x y z
N MET A 1 -2.88 -40.84 25.20
CA MET A 1 -1.63 -40.27 25.76
C MET A 1 -0.51 -40.09 24.71
N LYS A 2 -0.07 -41.13 23.98
CA LYS A 2 1.02 -41.02 22.97
C LYS A 2 0.78 -39.98 21.86
N TYR A 3 -0.45 -39.83 21.37
CA TYR A 3 -0.81 -38.83 20.36
C TYR A 3 -0.70 -37.38 20.86
N PHE A 4 -1.10 -37.12 22.12
CA PHE A 4 -1.02 -35.80 22.75
C PHE A 4 0.45 -35.37 22.95
N ILE A 5 1.31 -36.30 23.35
CA ILE A 5 2.76 -36.05 23.50
C ILE A 5 3.41 -35.79 22.13
N LYS A 6 3.01 -36.52 21.08
CA LYS A 6 3.52 -36.32 19.71
C LYS A 6 3.09 -34.97 19.13
N LEU A 7 1.83 -34.56 19.36
CA LEU A 7 1.31 -33.24 19.02
C LEU A 7 2.04 -32.12 19.75
N LYS A 8 2.20 -32.24 21.08
CA LYS A 8 2.94 -31.26 21.89
C LYS A 8 4.40 -31.13 21.44
N ARG A 9 5.07 -32.25 21.14
CA ARG A 9 6.46 -32.25 20.65
C ARG A 9 6.60 -31.58 19.27
N ASN A 10 5.68 -31.82 18.34
CA ASN A 10 5.70 -31.17 17.04
C ASN A 10 5.42 -29.65 17.14
N SER A 11 4.52 -29.26 18.04
CA SER A 11 4.24 -27.85 18.33
C SER A 11 5.49 -27.14 18.88
N MET A 12 6.17 -27.73 19.87
CA MET A 12 7.40 -27.18 20.45
C MET A 12 8.53 -26.99 19.42
N LYS A 13 8.72 -27.96 18.51
CA LYS A 13 9.71 -27.83 17.41
C LYS A 13 9.38 -26.69 16.45
N LYS A 14 8.09 -26.43 16.21
CA LYS A 14 7.65 -25.33 15.35
C LYS A 14 8.04 -23.97 15.94
N TYR A 15 7.85 -23.77 17.24
CA TYR A 15 8.26 -22.52 17.92
C TYR A 15 9.78 -22.34 17.92
N LEU A 16 10.55 -23.41 18.13
CA LEU A 16 12.01 -23.37 18.05
C LEU A 16 12.51 -22.89 16.68
N ASN A 17 11.91 -23.39 15.59
CA ASN A 17 12.29 -22.96 14.24
C ASN A 17 11.97 -21.48 13.98
N VAL A 18 10.84 -20.99 14.50
CA VAL A 18 10.45 -19.57 14.38
C VAL A 18 11.42 -18.68 15.16
N ILE A 19 11.73 -19.04 16.40
CA ILE A 19 12.71 -18.33 17.23
C ILE A 19 14.09 -18.33 16.53
N ALA A 20 14.53 -19.49 16.03
CA ALA A 20 15.80 -19.60 15.31
C ALA A 20 15.83 -18.71 14.05
N ALA A 21 14.74 -18.68 13.26
CA ALA A 21 14.67 -17.84 12.06
C ALA A 21 14.78 -16.34 12.39
N TYR A 22 14.08 -15.85 13.42
CA TYR A 22 14.20 -14.45 13.86
C TYR A 22 15.59 -14.12 14.42
N SER A 23 16.19 -15.03 15.20
CA SER A 23 17.55 -14.84 15.72
C SER A 23 18.59 -14.77 14.59
N ILE A 24 18.51 -15.66 13.59
CA ILE A 24 19.40 -15.65 12.43
C ILE A 24 19.23 -14.35 11.64
N MET A 25 17.99 -13.91 11.41
CA MET A 25 17.71 -12.68 10.68
C MET A 25 18.28 -11.44 11.38
N LEU A 26 18.13 -11.35 12.71
CA LEU A 26 18.66 -10.24 13.50
C LEU A 26 20.20 -10.23 13.47
N PHE A 27 20.82 -11.40 13.57
CA PHE A 27 22.27 -11.56 13.43
C PHE A 27 22.78 -11.11 12.05
N LEU A 28 22.09 -11.49 10.96
CA LEU A 28 22.42 -11.05 9.60
C LEU A 28 22.33 -9.52 9.46
N ILE A 29 21.33 -8.88 10.05
CA ILE A 29 21.19 -7.41 10.02
C ILE A 29 22.37 -6.73 10.73
N VAL A 30 22.79 -7.25 11.89
CA VAL A 30 23.96 -6.74 12.63
C VAL A 30 25.24 -6.91 11.80
N LEU A 31 25.41 -8.06 11.15
CA LEU A 31 26.54 -8.28 10.23
C LEU A 31 26.56 -7.24 9.10
N VAL A 32 25.42 -6.97 8.46
CA VAL A 32 25.33 -5.93 7.42
C VAL A 32 25.69 -4.54 7.98
N GLY A 33 25.31 -4.25 9.23
CA GLY A 33 25.67 -3.01 9.91
C GLY A 33 27.19 -2.82 10.07
N ILE A 34 27.90 -3.90 10.37
CA ILE A 34 29.37 -3.92 10.55
C ILE A 34 30.10 -3.90 9.19
N PHE A 35 29.65 -4.70 8.22
CA PHE A 35 30.35 -4.90 6.94
C PHE A 35 30.02 -3.89 5.85
N GLN A 36 28.81 -3.32 5.84
CA GLN A 36 28.42 -2.30 4.85
C GLN A 36 28.28 -0.93 5.51
N SER A 37 27.23 -0.74 6.31
CA SER A 37 27.01 0.49 7.08
C SER A 37 25.77 0.33 7.95
N TRP A 38 25.75 1.08 9.05
CA TRP A 38 24.58 1.20 9.91
C TRP A 38 23.36 1.75 9.16
N SER A 39 23.55 2.68 8.21
CA SER A 39 22.46 3.24 7.40
C SER A 39 21.77 2.18 6.55
N VAL A 40 22.53 1.33 5.85
CA VAL A 40 21.95 0.26 5.02
C VAL A 40 21.26 -0.80 5.88
N ALA A 41 21.85 -1.17 7.02
CA ALA A 41 21.22 -2.09 7.96
C ALA A 41 19.86 -1.56 8.49
N LEU A 42 19.79 -0.26 8.82
CA LEU A 42 18.55 0.38 9.28
C LEU A 42 17.50 0.44 8.17
N SER A 43 17.90 0.69 6.92
CA SER A 43 17.00 0.66 5.77
C SER A 43 16.44 -0.75 5.53
N ILE A 44 17.27 -1.79 5.59
CA ILE A 44 16.82 -3.20 5.45
C ILE A 44 15.84 -3.55 6.57
N PHE A 45 16.16 -3.20 7.81
CA PHE A 45 15.26 -3.42 8.94
C PHE A 45 13.90 -2.72 8.74
N ASN A 46 13.91 -1.48 8.23
CA ASN A 46 12.69 -0.74 7.90
C ASN A 46 11.85 -1.47 6.84
N TYR A 47 12.46 -1.93 5.74
CA TYR A 47 11.76 -2.72 4.73
C TYR A 47 11.17 -4.03 5.29
N CYS A 48 11.89 -4.72 6.19
CA CYS A 48 11.37 -5.92 6.86
C CYS A 48 10.13 -5.62 7.73
N MET A 49 10.15 -4.52 8.49
CA MET A 49 9.00 -4.10 9.31
C MET A 49 7.79 -3.75 8.45
N ILE A 50 7.99 -3.00 7.37
CA ILE A 50 6.93 -2.67 6.41
C ILE A 50 6.34 -3.95 5.80
N SER A 51 7.20 -4.88 5.37
CA SER A 51 6.77 -6.16 4.79
C SER A 51 5.98 -7.01 5.79
N ALA A 52 6.40 -7.06 7.06
CA ALA A 52 5.70 -7.81 8.11
C ALA A 52 4.28 -7.28 8.34
N VAL A 53 4.12 -5.95 8.45
CA VAL A 53 2.81 -5.31 8.57
C VAL A 53 1.96 -5.58 7.33
N MET A 54 2.56 -5.52 6.14
CA MET A 54 1.86 -5.77 4.88
C MET A 54 1.35 -7.22 4.77
N THR A 55 2.17 -8.21 5.14
CA THR A 55 1.77 -9.62 5.17
C THR A 55 0.70 -9.89 6.21
N MET A 56 0.76 -9.25 7.39
CA MET A 56 -0.31 -9.33 8.39
C MET A 56 -1.62 -8.75 7.83
N GLY A 57 -1.56 -7.59 7.18
CA GLY A 57 -2.71 -6.95 6.53
C GLY A 57 -3.32 -7.83 5.43
N ALA A 58 -2.51 -8.40 4.55
CA ALA A 58 -2.96 -9.33 3.51
C ALA A 58 -3.60 -10.59 4.12
N ASN A 59 -2.97 -11.20 5.13
CA ASN A 59 -3.50 -12.40 5.79
C ASN A 59 -4.83 -12.12 6.51
N ILE A 60 -5.02 -10.92 7.07
CA ILE A 60 -6.30 -10.49 7.66
C ILE A 60 -7.37 -10.30 6.58
N GLN A 61 -7.01 -9.69 5.44
CA GLN A 61 -7.93 -9.47 4.33
C GLN A 61 -8.44 -10.78 3.71
N TRP A 62 -7.59 -11.81 3.61
CA TRP A 62 -8.00 -13.15 3.15
C TRP A 62 -8.63 -14.01 4.26
N GLY A 63 -8.22 -13.82 5.51
CA GLY A 63 -8.56 -14.70 6.63
C GLY A 63 -9.97 -14.57 7.21
N TYR A 64 -10.68 -13.44 7.01
CA TYR A 64 -12.01 -13.24 7.60
C TYR A 64 -13.19 -13.69 6.74
N ALA A 65 -13.01 -13.87 5.42
CA ALA A 65 -14.08 -14.39 4.53
C ALA A 65 -13.58 -14.82 3.13
N GLY A 66 -12.28 -14.80 2.85
CA GLY A 66 -11.76 -14.97 1.47
C GLY A 66 -12.21 -13.87 0.49
N LEU A 67 -12.85 -12.81 0.99
CA LEU A 67 -13.35 -11.70 0.18
C LEU A 67 -12.20 -10.78 -0.20
N ILE A 68 -12.05 -10.55 -1.51
CA ILE A 68 -11.00 -9.69 -2.05
C ILE A 68 -11.19 -8.27 -1.51
N ASN A 69 -10.24 -7.82 -0.68
CA ASN A 69 -10.30 -6.55 0.02
C ASN A 69 -9.32 -5.52 -0.56
N PHE A 70 -9.49 -5.19 -1.84
CA PHE A 70 -8.72 -4.12 -2.48
C PHE A 70 -8.89 -2.76 -1.77
N GLY A 71 -10.02 -2.55 -1.11
CA GLY A 71 -10.32 -1.31 -0.39
C GLY A 71 -9.40 -1.07 0.81
N ILE A 72 -9.26 -2.04 1.72
CA ILE A 72 -8.43 -1.90 2.92
C ILE A 72 -6.96 -1.73 2.53
N MET A 73 -6.45 -2.49 1.55
CA MET A 73 -5.07 -2.33 1.08
C MET A 73 -4.82 -0.93 0.48
N GLY A 74 -5.79 -0.39 -0.28
CA GLY A 74 -5.72 0.97 -0.80
C GLY A 74 -5.67 2.03 0.30
N TYR A 75 -6.49 1.90 1.35
CA TYR A 75 -6.46 2.81 2.50
C TYR A 75 -5.18 2.69 3.33
N THR A 76 -4.58 1.50 3.45
CA THR A 76 -3.27 1.33 4.09
C THR A 76 -2.18 2.05 3.32
N ALA A 77 -2.17 1.96 1.98
CA ALA A 77 -1.22 2.68 1.14
C ALA A 77 -1.37 4.21 1.29
N LEU A 78 -2.62 4.71 1.33
CA LEU A 78 -2.91 6.13 1.60
C LEU A 78 -2.46 6.57 3.00
N GLY A 79 -2.62 5.72 4.02
CA GLY A 79 -2.13 5.98 5.38
C GLY A 79 -0.59 6.08 5.43
N GLY A 80 0.11 5.20 4.71
CA GLY A 80 1.57 5.28 4.56
C GLY A 80 2.03 6.56 3.86
N LEU A 81 1.36 6.96 2.77
CA LEU A 81 1.60 8.23 2.09
C LEU A 81 1.39 9.43 3.03
N ALA A 82 0.31 9.43 3.81
CA ALA A 82 -0.01 10.51 4.74
C ALA A 82 1.06 10.66 5.84
N ALA A 83 1.55 9.55 6.40
CA ALA A 83 2.63 9.58 7.40
C ALA A 83 3.91 10.22 6.84
N VAL A 84 4.28 9.88 5.60
CA VAL A 84 5.42 10.49 4.90
C VAL A 84 5.19 11.98 4.71
N LEU A 85 4.03 12.39 4.19
CA LEU A 85 3.70 13.80 3.92
C LEU A 85 3.71 14.67 5.17
N VAL A 86 3.28 14.16 6.33
CA VAL A 86 3.28 14.90 7.60
C VAL A 86 4.68 14.99 8.22
N SER A 87 5.55 14.01 7.96
CA SER A 87 6.89 13.96 8.54
C SER A 87 7.91 14.90 7.88
N VAL A 88 7.61 15.40 6.69
CA VAL A 88 8.52 16.28 5.93
C VAL A 88 8.09 17.75 6.05
N PRO A 89 9.04 18.69 6.22
CA PRO A 89 8.72 20.10 6.24
C PRO A 89 8.15 20.55 4.88
N PRO A 90 7.14 21.44 4.86
CA PRO A 90 6.50 21.86 3.62
C PRO A 90 7.46 22.69 2.75
N VAL A 91 7.74 22.21 1.53
CA VAL A 91 8.59 22.89 0.55
C VAL A 91 7.76 23.96 -0.18
N ARG A 92 8.01 25.24 0.11
CA ARG A 92 7.22 26.37 -0.45
C ARG A 92 7.43 26.55 -1.96
N GLU A 93 8.60 26.18 -2.46
CA GLU A 93 8.92 26.24 -3.90
C GLU A 93 8.09 25.23 -4.70
N ALA A 94 7.92 24.00 -4.20
CA ALA A 94 7.04 23.01 -4.80
C ALA A 94 5.56 23.46 -4.83
N TRP A 95 5.13 24.25 -3.83
CA TRP A 95 3.77 24.82 -3.83
C TRP A 95 3.59 25.92 -4.88
N GLN A 96 4.61 26.73 -5.13
CA GLN A 96 4.55 27.81 -6.12
C GLN A 96 4.51 27.28 -7.55
N VAL A 97 5.26 26.23 -7.86
CA VAL A 97 5.38 25.72 -9.23
C VAL A 97 4.38 24.58 -9.52
N GLY A 98 4.11 23.70 -8.54
CA GLY A 98 3.24 22.53 -8.71
C GLY A 98 1.88 22.62 -8.01
N GLY A 99 1.64 23.59 -7.13
CA GLY A 99 0.45 23.64 -6.27
C GLY A 99 -0.86 23.77 -7.04
N LEU A 100 -0.91 24.64 -8.06
CA LEU A 100 -2.11 24.82 -8.89
C LEU A 100 -2.44 23.53 -9.67
N SER A 101 -1.41 22.88 -10.23
CA SER A 101 -1.54 21.64 -11.00
C SER A 101 -1.95 20.45 -10.13
N MET A 102 -1.51 20.39 -8.87
CA MET A 102 -1.98 19.43 -7.87
C MET A 102 -3.45 19.65 -7.52
N LEU A 103 -3.88 20.91 -7.36
CA LEU A 103 -5.29 21.23 -7.09
C LEU A 103 -6.20 20.85 -8.27
N LEU A 104 -5.74 21.08 -9.51
CA LEU A 104 -6.42 20.64 -10.72
C LEU A 104 -6.51 19.12 -10.80
N CYS A 105 -5.43 18.38 -10.50
CA CYS A 105 -5.48 16.92 -10.42
C CYS A 105 -6.51 16.44 -9.40
N LEU A 106 -6.57 17.07 -8.21
CA LEU A 106 -7.58 16.75 -7.20
C LEU A 106 -9.01 16.98 -7.75
N GLY A 107 -9.23 18.09 -8.45
CA GLY A 107 -10.50 18.39 -9.11
C GLY A 107 -10.91 17.34 -10.14
N VAL A 108 -9.96 16.86 -10.96
CA VAL A 108 -10.18 15.77 -11.94
C VAL A 108 -10.57 14.47 -11.21
N ILE A 109 -9.92 14.12 -10.11
CA ILE A 109 -10.27 12.94 -9.31
C ILE A 109 -11.72 13.04 -8.80
N VAL A 110 -12.09 14.20 -8.23
CA VAL A 110 -13.45 14.44 -7.72
C VAL A 110 -14.48 14.33 -8.85
N LEU A 111 -14.19 14.87 -10.04
CA LEU A 111 -15.04 14.74 -11.22
C LEU A 111 -15.23 13.28 -11.64
N ILE A 112 -14.17 12.49 -11.71
CA ILE A 112 -14.25 11.06 -12.06
C ILE A 112 -15.16 10.33 -11.07
N VAL A 113 -15.00 10.55 -9.77
CA VAL A 113 -15.83 9.92 -8.72
C VAL A 113 -17.30 10.32 -8.90
N PHE A 114 -17.58 11.60 -9.16
CA PHE A 114 -18.94 12.08 -9.36
C PHE A 114 -19.58 11.50 -10.63
N SER A 115 -18.84 11.44 -11.74
CA SER A 115 -19.28 10.83 -13.00
C SER A 115 -19.61 9.35 -12.84
N VAL A 116 -18.76 8.59 -12.14
CA VAL A 116 -19.02 7.17 -11.85
C VAL A 116 -20.27 7.02 -10.97
N ARG A 117 -20.42 7.86 -9.94
CA ARG A 117 -21.60 7.84 -9.06
C ARG A 117 -22.89 8.19 -9.80
N TYR A 118 -22.83 9.14 -10.72
CA TYR A 118 -23.96 9.51 -11.58
C TYR A 118 -24.40 8.33 -12.46
N VAL A 119 -23.47 7.66 -13.14
CA VAL A 119 -23.76 6.45 -13.94
C VAL A 119 -24.35 5.33 -13.08
N LEU A 120 -23.82 5.13 -11.87
CA LEU A 120 -24.35 4.13 -10.95
C LEU A 120 -25.80 4.42 -10.50
N LYS A 121 -26.15 5.69 -10.31
CA LYS A 121 -27.49 6.11 -9.88
C LYS A 121 -28.52 6.09 -11.02
N ASN A 122 -28.10 6.46 -12.23
CA ASN A 122 -29.03 6.70 -13.34
C ASN A 122 -29.24 5.47 -14.26
N PHE A 123 -28.33 4.49 -14.26
CA PHE A 123 -28.44 3.29 -15.11
C PHE A 123 -28.82 2.05 -14.30
N GLN A 124 -29.92 1.39 -14.68
CA GLN A 124 -30.32 0.09 -14.12
C GLN A 124 -29.29 -1.01 -14.42
N LYS A 125 -29.22 -2.05 -13.57
CA LYS A 125 -28.23 -3.13 -13.59
C LYS A 125 -28.19 -3.85 -14.95
N SER A 126 -27.39 -3.34 -15.88
CA SER A 126 -27.15 -3.90 -17.21
C SER A 126 -25.66 -4.04 -17.46
N LYS A 127 -25.25 -5.01 -18.29
CA LYS A 127 -23.85 -5.19 -18.72
C LYS A 127 -23.28 -3.91 -19.36
N ARG A 128 -24.12 -3.06 -19.97
CA ARG A 128 -23.72 -1.75 -20.53
C ARG A 128 -23.20 -0.79 -19.46
N LYS A 129 -23.72 -0.84 -18.23
CA LYS A 129 -23.27 0.01 -17.11
C LYS A 129 -21.79 -0.20 -16.79
N ASN A 130 -21.32 -1.46 -16.77
CA ASN A 130 -19.93 -1.77 -16.50
C ASN A 130 -18.99 -1.25 -17.60
N ILE A 131 -19.43 -1.28 -18.87
CA ILE A 131 -18.66 -0.73 -20.00
C ILE A 131 -18.53 0.79 -19.87
N TYR A 132 -19.61 1.50 -19.49
CA TYR A 132 -19.55 2.94 -19.24
C TYR A 132 -18.63 3.30 -18.06
N ILE A 133 -18.72 2.57 -16.95
CA ILE A 133 -17.85 2.80 -15.79
C ILE A 133 -16.38 2.54 -16.17
N ALA A 134 -16.08 1.44 -16.86
CA ALA A 134 -14.72 1.15 -17.31
C ALA A 134 -14.17 2.24 -18.25
N SER A 135 -14.99 2.71 -19.20
CA SER A 135 -14.60 3.79 -20.11
C SER A 135 -14.31 5.10 -19.37
N ILE A 136 -15.15 5.49 -18.39
CA ILE A 136 -14.94 6.68 -17.57
C ILE A 136 -13.64 6.58 -16.76
N ILE A 137 -13.33 5.41 -16.19
CA ILE A 137 -12.09 5.21 -15.43
C ILE A 137 -10.87 5.30 -16.35
N VAL A 138 -10.89 4.63 -17.52
CA VAL A 138 -9.77 4.66 -18.46
C VAL A 138 -9.55 6.06 -19.02
N ALA A 139 -10.61 6.75 -19.46
CA ALA A 139 -10.52 8.13 -19.94
C ALA A 139 -10.05 9.08 -18.83
N GLY A 140 -10.60 8.93 -17.61
CA GLY A 140 -10.19 9.67 -16.44
C GLY A 140 -8.71 9.52 -16.12
N LEU A 141 -8.17 8.29 -16.18
CA LEU A 141 -6.75 8.00 -15.98
C LEU A 141 -5.85 8.66 -17.04
N ILE A 142 -6.27 8.68 -18.30
CA ILE A 142 -5.52 9.33 -19.38
C ILE A 142 -5.48 10.85 -19.15
N ILE A 143 -6.63 11.46 -18.84
CA ILE A 143 -6.73 12.89 -18.54
C ILE A 143 -5.85 13.24 -17.34
N LEU A 144 -5.92 12.44 -16.27
CA LEU A 144 -5.09 12.63 -15.08
C LEU A 144 -3.61 12.63 -15.45
N ARG A 145 -3.18 11.69 -16.29
CA ARG A 145 -1.78 11.54 -16.67
C ARG A 145 -1.25 12.73 -17.46
N ILE A 146 -2.07 13.30 -18.35
CA ILE A 146 -1.75 14.50 -19.12
C ILE A 146 -1.68 15.74 -18.22
N VAL A 147 -2.57 15.86 -17.24
CA VAL A 147 -2.59 17.00 -16.30
C VAL A 147 -1.47 16.90 -15.26
N SER A 148 -1.14 15.69 -14.81
CA SER A 148 -0.06 15.44 -13.83
C SER A 148 1.34 15.47 -14.44
N GLY A 149 1.48 15.18 -15.74
CA GLY A 149 2.76 15.23 -16.45
C GLY A 149 3.51 16.56 -16.31
N PRO A 150 2.89 17.72 -16.64
CA PRO A 150 3.53 19.02 -16.48
C PRO A 150 3.76 19.39 -15.02
N ALA A 151 2.93 18.91 -14.08
CA ALA A 151 3.06 19.16 -12.65
C ALA A 151 4.32 18.51 -12.02
N ILE A 152 4.72 17.35 -12.54
CA ILE A 152 5.89 16.61 -12.06
C ILE A 152 7.18 17.14 -12.70
N TYR A 153 7.13 17.54 -13.98
CA TYR A 153 8.30 18.11 -14.67
C TYR A 153 8.64 19.52 -14.18
N SER A 154 7.68 20.21 -13.55
CA SER A 154 7.85 21.57 -13.05
C SER A 154 8.31 21.66 -11.58
N ILE A 155 8.44 20.53 -10.88
CA ILE A 155 9.04 20.45 -9.53
C ILE A 155 10.52 20.05 -9.68
#